data_AF-A0A363T4T3-F1
#
_entry.id   AF-A0A363T4T3-F1
#
_cell.length_a   1.000
_cell.length_b   1.000
_cell.length_c   1.000
_cell.angle_alpha   90.00
_cell.angle_beta   90.00
_cell.angle_gamma   90.00
#
_symmetry.space_group_name_H-M   'P 1'
#
loop_
_entity.id
_entity.type
_entity.pdbx_description
1 polymer ?
#
loop_
_entity_poly.entity_id
_entity_poly.type
_entity_poly.pdbx_seq_one_letter_code
_entity_poly.pdbx_strand_id
1 'polypeptide(L)' 'MVPESKGITAKILSTVDLGPEIEGMASRQFRMRMFTFEPGAVFGPLHDHKDRPGIVYILQGTITDHRNGV' A
#
# COMPACT_ATOMS: atom_id res chain seq x y z
N MET A 1 4.45 18.41 -9.82
CA MET A 1 3.84 17.31 -10.60
C MET A 1 4.18 16.02 -9.89
N VAL A 2 3.22 15.13 -9.65
CA VAL A 2 3.51 13.83 -9.02
C VAL A 2 4.10 12.92 -10.09
N PRO A 3 5.31 12.35 -9.89
CA PRO A 3 5.93 11.51 -10.89
C PRO A 3 5.11 10.23 -11.13
N GLU A 4 5.06 9.74 -12.37
CA GLU A 4 4.39 8.48 -12.66
C GLU A 4 5.08 7.29 -11.97
N SER A 5 4.29 6.26 -11.66
CA SER A 5 4.82 5.01 -11.14
C SER A 5 5.73 4.34 -12.15
N LYS A 6 6.95 3.95 -11.73
CA LYS A 6 7.90 3.23 -12.57
C LYS A 6 8.75 2.27 -11.76
N GLY A 7 9.14 1.14 -12.36
CA GLY A 7 10.04 0.15 -11.74
C GLY A 7 9.42 -0.59 -10.56
N ILE A 8 8.10 -0.76 -10.54
CA ILE A 8 7.36 -1.37 -9.43
C ILE A 8 6.55 -2.53 -9.94
N THR A 9 6.63 -3.66 -9.23
CA THR A 9 5.65 -4.74 -9.35
C THR A 9 4.91 -4.91 -8.02
N ALA A 10 3.65 -5.32 -8.11
CA ALA A 10 2.81 -5.55 -6.95
C ALA A 10 2.08 -6.89 -7.10
N LYS A 11 2.16 -7.71 -6.04
CA LYS A 11 1.46 -9.00 -5.96
C LYS A 11 0.53 -8.99 -4.76
N ILE A 12 -0.73 -9.36 -4.96
CA ILE A 12 -1.65 -9.66 -3.84
C ILE A 12 -1.22 -11.01 -3.25
N LEU A 13 -0.92 -11.04 -1.96
CA LEU A 13 -0.59 -12.26 -1.23
C LEU A 13 -1.82 -12.86 -0.57
N SER A 14 -2.71 -12.02 -0.04
CA SER A 14 -3.95 -12.44 0.59
C SER A 14 -4.96 -11.29 0.62
N THR A 15 -6.24 -11.65 0.66
CA THR A 15 -7.37 -10.75 0.88
C THR A 15 -8.27 -11.37 1.94
N VAL A 16 -8.69 -10.57 2.91
CA VAL A 16 -9.66 -10.93 3.94
C VAL A 16 -10.86 -10.00 3.80
N ASP A 17 -12.05 -10.57 3.67
CA ASP A 17 -13.30 -9.81 3.82
C ASP A 17 -13.52 -9.55 5.30
N LEU A 18 -13.57 -8.27 5.69
CA LEU A 18 -13.68 -7.89 7.10
C LEU A 18 -15.13 -7.87 7.58
N GLY A 19 -16.11 -7.85 6.67
CA GLY A 19 -17.52 -7.75 7.03
C GLY A 19 -18.00 -8.86 7.98
N PRO A 20 -17.66 -10.14 7.73
CA PRO A 20 -18.01 -11.25 8.62
C PRO A 20 -17.18 -11.33 9.91
N GLU A 21 -15.99 -10.72 9.94
CA GLU A 21 -15.01 -10.87 11.03
C GLU A 21 -15.16 -9.78 12.11
N ILE A 22 -15.57 -8.57 11.73
CA ILE A 22 -15.58 -7.40 12.59
C ILE A 22 -16.88 -6.60 12.39
N GLU A 23 -17.63 -6.40 13.47
CA GLU A 23 -18.84 -5.56 13.45
C GLU A 23 -18.51 -4.15 12.93
N GLY A 24 -19.37 -3.64 12.03
CA GLY A 24 -19.19 -2.31 11.43
C GLY A 24 -18.21 -2.25 10.24
N MET A 25 -17.62 -3.37 9.83
CA MET A 25 -16.68 -3.42 8.69
C MET A 25 -17.30 -3.97 7.39
N ALA A 26 -18.62 -3.93 7.24
CA ALA A 26 -19.29 -4.34 6.02
C ALA A 26 -18.68 -3.68 4.78
N SER A 27 -18.44 -4.47 3.73
CA SER A 27 -17.81 -4.05 2.47
C SER A 27 -16.35 -3.54 2.58
N ARG A 28 -15.69 -3.72 3.73
CA ARG A 28 -14.26 -3.43 3.89
C ARG A 28 -13.44 -4.70 3.66
N GLN A 29 -12.24 -4.52 3.11
CA GLN A 29 -11.29 -5.61 2.89
C GLN A 29 -9.93 -5.25 3.44
N PHE A 30 -9.28 -6.22 4.07
CA PHE A 30 -7.85 -6.16 4.34
C PHE A 30 -7.11 -6.90 3.23
N ARG A 31 -6.05 -6.29 2.69
CA ARG A 31 -5.24 -6.88 1.62
C ARG A 31 -3.77 -6.82 1.98
N MET A 32 -3.12 -7.97 1.98
CA MET A 32 -1.68 -8.06 2.04
C MET A 32 -1.11 -8.06 0.63
N ARG A 33 -0.16 -7.16 0.37
CA ARG A 33 0.51 -7.04 -0.92
C ARG A 33 2.01 -7.07 -0.72
N MET A 34 2.71 -7.75 -1.62
CA MET A 34 4.16 -7.65 -1.75
C MET A 34 4.48 -6.74 -2.90
N PHE A 35 5.28 -5.72 -2.63
CA PHE A 35 5.79 -4.81 -3.64
C PHE A 35 7.28 -5.07 -3.83
N THR A 36 7.72 -5.10 -5.08
CA THR A 36 9.14 -5.10 -5.43
C THR A 36 9.44 -3.81 -6.16
N PHE A 37 10.46 -3.11 -5.68
CA PHE A 37 10.95 -1.84 -6.22
C PHE A 37 12.34 -2.07 -6.78
N GLU A 38 12.52 -1.85 -8.07
CA GLU A 38 13.85 -1.80 -8.67
C GLU A 38 14.62 -0.56 -8.19
N PRO A 39 15.97 -0.56 -8.22
CA PRO A 39 16.75 0.63 -7.92
C PRO A 39 16.30 1.85 -8.75
N GLY A 40 15.97 2.96 -8.07
CA GLY A 40 15.46 4.17 -8.72
C GLY A 40 13.96 4.16 -9.07
N ALA A 41 13.22 3.14 -8.64
CA ALA A 41 11.77 3.09 -8.75
C ALA A 41 11.10 4.27 -8.05
N VAL A 42 9.94 4.68 -8.58
CA VAL A 42 9.12 5.76 -8.02
C VAL A 42 7.69 5.27 -7.96
N PHE A 43 7.05 5.43 -6.80
CA PHE A 43 5.62 5.21 -6.62
C PHE A 43 4.96 6.56 -6.39
N GLY A 44 4.42 7.16 -7.45
CA GLY A 44 3.81 8.49 -7.37
C GLY A 44 2.30 8.59 -7.66
N PRO A 45 1.43 7.60 -7.41
CA PRO A 45 0.01 7.93 -7.28
C PRO A 45 -0.20 8.77 -6.02
N LEU A 46 -0.73 9.98 -6.19
CA LEU A 46 -1.24 10.76 -5.05
C LEU A 46 -2.41 9.99 -4.45
N HIS A 47 -2.36 9.70 -3.16
CA HIS A 47 -3.45 9.08 -2.42
C HIS A 47 -3.42 9.56 -0.97
N ASP A 48 -4.56 9.47 -0.30
CA ASP A 48 -4.68 9.69 1.14
C ASP A 48 -4.93 8.36 1.86
N HIS A 49 -4.83 8.39 3.19
CA HIS A 49 -5.08 7.23 4.06
C HIS A 49 -6.44 7.31 4.76
N LYS A 50 -7.28 8.30 4.40
CA LYS A 50 -8.64 8.35 4.88
C LYS A 50 -9.37 7.13 4.34
N ASP A 51 -9.97 6.36 5.24
CA ASP A 51 -10.68 5.12 4.89
C ASP A 51 -9.81 4.03 4.22
N ARG A 52 -8.48 4.21 4.16
CA ARG A 52 -7.50 3.27 3.58
C ARG A 52 -6.20 3.22 4.39
N PRO A 53 -6.25 2.99 5.72
CA PRO A 53 -5.05 2.87 6.52
C PRO A 53 -4.21 1.67 6.05
N GLY A 54 -2.89 1.77 6.21
CA GLY A 54 -1.97 0.72 5.85
C GLY A 54 -0.69 0.77 6.67
N ILE A 55 -0.03 -0.39 6.76
CA ILE A 55 1.30 -0.53 7.34
C ILE A 55 2.22 -1.05 6.25
N VAL A 56 3.43 -0.51 6.19
CA VAL A 56 4.49 -0.97 5.29
C VAL A 56 5.61 -1.53 6.14
N TYR A 57 6.05 -2.74 5.80
CA TYR A 57 7.22 -3.38 6.40
C TYR A 57 8.26 -3.65 5.31
N ILE A 58 9.49 -3.15 5.51
CA ILE A 58 10.58 -3.31 4.53
C ILE A 58 11.26 -4.65 4.78
N LEU A 59 11.02 -5.61 3.88
CA LEU A 59 11.67 -6.93 3.94
C LEU A 59 13.17 -6.84 3.61
N GLN A 60 13.54 -6.00 2.64
CA GLN A 60 14.92 -5.80 2.18
C GLN A 60 15.07 -4.44 1.47
N GLY A 61 16.26 -3.83 1.59
CA GLY A 61 16.61 -2.58 0.91
C GLY A 61 16.22 -1.33 1.71
N THR A 62 16.14 -0.20 1.01
CA THR A 62 15.83 1.11 1.61
C THR A 62 14.82 1.84 0.74
N ILE A 63 13.81 2.43 1.37
CA ILE A 63 12.78 3.25 0.72
C ILE A 63 12.81 4.64 1.35
N THR A 64 12.77 5.68 0.51
CA THR A 64 12.45 7.04 0.95
C THR A 64 10.95 7.23 0.85
N ASP A 65 10.28 7.35 1.99
CA ASP A 65 8.85 7.55 2.08
C ASP A 65 8.55 9.05 2.27
N HIS A 66 7.81 9.64 1.33
CA HIS A 66 7.35 11.01 1.41
C HIS A 66 5.92 11.02 1.95
N ARG A 67 5.79 11.14 3.28
CA ARG A 67 4.49 11.20 3.94
C ARG A 67 3.97 12.64 3.95
N ASN A 68 2.93 12.91 3.17
CA ASN A 68 2.20 14.19 3.24
C ASN A 68 1.17 14.14 4.37
N GLY A 69 1.64 14.25 5.61
CA GLY A 69 0.84 14.12 6.84
C GLY A 69 0.52 12.64 7.12
N VAL A 70 1.15 12.02 8.11
CA VAL A 70 0.49 11.89 9.43
C VAL A 70 -0.46 13.04 9.77
#